data_AF-A0A820L9X6-F1
#
_entry.id   AF-A0A820L9X6-F1
#
_cell.length_a   1.000
_cell.length_b   1.000
_cell.length_c   1.000
_cell.angle_alpha   90.00
_cell.angle_beta   90.00
_cell.angle_gamma   90.00
#
_symmetry.space_group_name_H-M   'P 1'
#
loop_
_entity.id
_entity.type
_entity.pdbx_description
1 polymer ?
#
loop_
_entity_poly.entity_id
_entity_poly.type
_entity_poly.pdbx_seq_one_letter_code
_entity_poly.pdbx_strand_id
1 'polypeptide(L)'
;WVGWSGFNGGSSNGADGLAALALINTNAAAATGLVTWVVIDAIRGHVSISGACIGPIVGLVAVTPACGFVQPGWALLISFITTVVVYFLLLNKHRMFFDDALDVALVHGCGIMNFDILF
;
A
#
# COMPACT_ATOMS: atom_id res chain seq x y z
N TRP A 1 7.70 2.75 -7.32
CA TRP A 1 8.53 2.44 -6.15
C TRP A 1 9.68 3.43 -5.97
N VAL A 2 10.70 3.47 -6.85
CA VAL A 2 11.88 4.36 -6.67
C VAL A 2 11.48 5.82 -6.44
N GLY A 3 10.57 6.37 -7.25
CA GLY A 3 10.07 7.74 -7.03
C GLY A 3 9.33 7.94 -5.70
N TRP A 4 8.69 6.90 -5.17
CA TRP A 4 7.97 6.94 -3.89
C TRP A 4 8.91 7.02 -2.69
N SER A 5 10.13 6.46 -2.82
CA SER A 5 11.19 6.66 -1.82
C SER A 5 11.53 8.15 -1.69
N GLY A 6 11.59 8.89 -2.80
CA GLY A 6 11.77 10.35 -2.79
C GLY A 6 10.54 11.09 -2.26
N PHE A 7 9.34 10.64 -2.60
CA PHE A 7 8.08 11.24 -2.13
C PHE A 7 7.94 11.18 -0.60
N ASN A 8 8.04 9.99 -0.01
CA ASN A 8 7.91 9.80 1.43
C ASN A 8 9.17 10.23 2.19
N GLY A 9 10.36 9.82 1.73
CA GLY A 9 11.62 10.15 2.39
C GLY A 9 11.97 11.63 2.30
N GLY A 10 11.64 12.29 1.19
CA GLY A 10 11.89 13.72 0.98
C GLY A 10 10.93 14.64 1.73
N SER A 11 9.79 14.11 2.22
CA SER A 11 8.80 14.89 2.98
C SER A 11 9.31 15.38 4.35
N SER A 12 10.47 14.88 4.81
CA SER A 12 11.16 15.40 6.00
C SER A 12 11.90 16.73 5.75
N ASN A 13 12.08 17.13 4.47
CA ASN A 13 12.89 18.28 4.05
C ASN A 13 14.35 18.25 4.55
N GLY A 14 14.89 17.07 4.83
CA GLY A 14 16.26 16.90 5.32
C GLY A 14 16.75 15.46 5.25
N ALA A 15 18.07 15.26 5.32
CA ALA A 15 18.69 13.93 5.43
C ALA A 15 18.89 13.57 6.90
N ASP A 16 17.82 13.12 7.56
CA ASP A 16 17.77 12.89 9.00
C ASP A 16 17.13 11.54 9.39
N GLY A 17 16.96 11.32 10.69
CA GLY A 17 16.33 10.10 11.21
C GLY A 17 14.88 9.92 10.78
N LEU A 18 14.15 11.03 10.53
CA LEU A 18 12.77 10.99 10.06
C LEU A 18 12.71 10.53 8.61
N ALA A 19 13.61 11.02 7.75
CA ALA A 19 13.77 10.56 6.38
C ALA A 19 14.09 9.06 6.33
N ALA A 20 15.02 8.61 7.19
CA ALA A 20 15.38 7.20 7.31
C ALA A 20 14.18 6.33 7.73
N LEU A 21 13.42 6.76 8.73
CA LEU A 21 12.21 6.07 9.19
C LEU A 21 11.18 5.98 8.05
N ALA A 22 10.91 7.10 7.36
CA ALA A 22 9.98 7.15 6.24
C ALA A 22 10.38 6.20 5.12
N LEU A 23 11.67 6.11 4.77
CA LEU A 23 12.18 5.18 3.77
C LEU A 23 12.02 3.72 4.19
N ILE A 24 12.29 3.39 5.45
CA ILE A 24 12.10 2.02 5.98
C ILE A 24 10.62 1.63 5.87
N ASN A 25 9.73 2.49 6.39
CA ASN A 25 8.29 2.25 6.38
C ASN A 25 7.75 2.11 4.95
N THR A 26 8.23 2.94 4.02
CA THR A 26 7.84 2.90 2.60
C THR A 26 8.21 1.57 1.93
N ASN A 27 9.45 1.10 2.12
CA ASN A 27 9.89 -0.16 1.51
C ASN A 27 9.23 -1.37 2.17
N ALA A 28 9.07 -1.35 3.49
CA ALA A 28 8.39 -2.40 4.25
C ALA A 28 6.93 -2.55 3.82
N ALA A 29 6.21 -1.44 3.67
CA ALA A 29 4.83 -1.44 3.19
C ALA A 29 4.74 -1.96 1.74
N ALA A 30 5.59 -1.47 0.83
CA ALA A 30 5.60 -1.95 -0.55
C ALA A 30 5.85 -3.47 -0.65
N ALA A 31 6.82 -3.99 0.12
CA ALA A 31 7.09 -5.43 0.19
C ALA A 31 5.90 -6.20 0.77
N THR A 32 5.25 -5.66 1.81
CA THR A 32 4.08 -6.30 2.42
C THR A 32 2.91 -6.35 1.47
N GLY A 33 2.61 -5.27 0.75
CA GLY A 33 1.55 -5.25 -0.25
C GLY A 33 1.80 -6.24 -1.38
N LEU A 34 3.04 -6.36 -1.87
CA LEU A 34 3.42 -7.38 -2.84
C LEU A 34 3.17 -8.79 -2.32
N VAL A 35 3.75 -9.14 -1.16
CA VAL A 35 3.64 -10.48 -0.58
C VAL A 35 2.18 -10.82 -0.30
N THR A 36 1.43 -9.90 0.28
CA THR A 36 0.01 -10.09 0.61
C THR A 36 -0.79 -10.43 -0.65
N TRP A 37 -0.61 -9.67 -1.74
CA TRP A 37 -1.32 -9.92 -2.99
C TRP A 37 -0.96 -11.27 -3.59
N VAL A 38 0.34 -11.57 -3.69
CA VAL A 38 0.85 -12.83 -4.25
C VAL A 38 0.38 -14.04 -3.44
N VAL A 39 0.35 -13.94 -2.11
CA VAL A 39 -0.17 -15.00 -1.24
C VAL A 39 -1.65 -15.24 -1.48
N ILE A 40 -2.47 -14.19 -1.56
CA ILE A 40 -3.92 -14.35 -1.80
C ILE A 40 -4.16 -14.97 -3.19
N ASP A 41 -3.45 -14.51 -4.21
CA ASP A 41 -3.50 -15.08 -5.55
C ASP A 41 -3.09 -16.56 -5.59
N ALA A 42 -2.00 -16.91 -4.88
CA ALA A 42 -1.52 -18.29 -4.78
C ALA A 42 -2.54 -19.20 -4.10
N ILE A 43 -3.19 -18.73 -3.02
CA ILE A 43 -4.29 -19.45 -2.34
C ILE A 43 -5.48 -19.67 -3.30
N ARG A 44 -5.71 -18.74 -4.24
CA ARG A 44 -6.77 -18.83 -5.26
C ARG A 44 -6.34 -19.61 -6.50
N GLY A 45 -5.12 -20.13 -6.54
CA GLY A 45 -4.63 -21.04 -7.58
C GLY A 45 -3.97 -20.39 -8.80
N HIS A 46 -3.83 -19.06 -8.85
CA HIS A 46 -3.15 -18.38 -9.96
C HIS A 46 -2.53 -17.05 -9.52
N VAL A 47 -1.20 -16.93 -9.67
CA VAL A 47 -0.44 -15.70 -9.40
C VAL A 47 -0.46 -14.77 -10.60
N SER A 48 -1.12 -13.62 -10.44
CA SER A 48 -1.18 -12.60 -11.49
C SER A 48 0.06 -11.69 -11.48
N ILE A 49 0.66 -11.47 -12.66
CA ILE A 49 1.72 -10.48 -12.83
C ILE A 49 1.19 -9.07 -12.57
N SER A 50 -0.01 -8.74 -13.08
CA SER A 50 -0.61 -7.43 -12.82
C SER A 50 -0.89 -7.25 -11.33
N GLY A 51 -1.36 -8.30 -10.65
CA GLY A 51 -1.55 -8.31 -9.20
C GLY A 51 -0.26 -8.06 -8.43
N ALA A 52 0.82 -8.75 -8.81
CA ALA A 52 2.15 -8.54 -8.25
C ALA A 52 2.69 -7.11 -8.50
N CYS A 53 2.26 -6.42 -9.56
CA CYS A 53 2.58 -5.01 -9.77
C CYS A 53 1.70 -4.07 -8.95
N ILE A 54 0.40 -4.37 -8.78
CA ILE A 54 -0.56 -3.50 -8.07
C ILE A 54 -0.36 -3.58 -6.54
N GLY A 55 -0.12 -4.77 -5.99
CA GLY A 55 0.08 -4.98 -4.55
C GLY A 55 1.08 -4.03 -3.89
N PRO A 56 2.32 -3.90 -4.40
CA PRO A 56 3.26 -2.94 -3.83
C PRO A 56 2.80 -1.48 -3.95
N ILE A 57 2.06 -1.11 -5.01
CA ILE A 57 1.51 0.26 -5.14
C ILE A 57 0.45 0.52 -4.07
N VAL A 58 -0.43 -0.44 -3.79
CA VAL A 58 -1.41 -0.33 -2.70
C VAL A 58 -0.71 -0.14 -1.35
N GLY A 59 0.34 -0.90 -1.08
CA GLY A 59 1.13 -0.74 0.15
C GLY A 59 1.79 0.65 0.27
N LEU A 60 2.35 1.15 -0.84
CA LEU A 60 2.93 2.49 -0.90
C LEU A 60 1.89 3.59 -0.63
N VAL A 61 0.72 3.51 -1.26
CA VAL A 61 -0.39 4.44 -1.00
C VAL A 61 -0.78 4.40 0.48
N ALA A 62 -0.98 3.19 1.02
CA ALA A 62 -1.46 2.99 2.38
C ALA A 62 -0.57 3.63 3.45
N VAL A 63 0.74 3.51 3.31
CA VAL A 63 1.70 4.01 4.32
C VAL A 63 2.02 5.50 4.15
N THR A 64 1.72 6.10 3.00
CA THR A 64 2.08 7.49 2.68
C THR A 64 1.74 8.50 3.79
N PRO A 65 0.51 8.55 4.34
CA PRO A 65 0.19 9.51 5.41
C PRO A 65 0.90 9.22 6.74
N ALA A 66 1.33 7.97 6.97
CA ALA A 66 1.88 7.51 8.25
C ALA A 66 3.40 7.30 8.24
N CYS A 67 4.06 7.42 7.08
CA CYS A 67 5.42 6.91 6.87
C CYS A 67 6.47 7.50 7.81
N GLY A 68 6.33 8.76 8.24
CA GLY A 68 7.22 9.40 9.21
C GLY A 68 6.78 9.28 10.68
N PHE A 69 5.60 8.72 10.97
CA PHE A 69 4.97 8.82 12.29
C PHE A 69 4.87 7.49 13.02
N VAL A 70 4.89 6.36 12.30
CA VAL A 70 4.69 5.03 12.89
C VAL A 70 5.98 4.20 12.95
N GLN A 71 6.03 3.23 13.86
CA GLN A 71 7.10 2.24 13.88
C GLN A 71 6.95 1.24 12.71
N PRO A 72 8.03 0.60 12.24
CA PRO A 72 7.99 -0.31 11.09
C PRO A 72 6.98 -1.44 11.20
N GLY A 73 6.72 -1.98 12.40
CA GLY A 73 5.70 -3.02 12.60
C GLY A 73 4.29 -2.56 12.20
N TRP A 74 3.95 -1.30 12.47
CA TRP A 74 2.65 -0.72 12.11
C TRP A 74 2.55 -0.45 10.60
N ALA A 75 3.65 -0.08 9.94
CA ALA A 75 3.68 0.07 8.48
C ALA A 75 3.36 -1.25 7.76
N LEU A 76 3.86 -2.39 8.27
CA LEU A 76 3.51 -3.73 7.78
C LEU A 76 2.01 -3.98 7.95
N LEU A 77 1.45 -3.71 9.14
CA LEU A 77 0.04 -3.97 9.44
C LEU A 77 -0.90 -3.12 8.57
N ILE A 78 -0.62 -1.81 8.45
CA ILE A 78 -1.36 -0.88 7.58
C ILE A 78 -1.38 -1.41 6.16
N SER A 79 -0.21 -1.76 5.61
CA SER A 79 -0.14 -2.28 4.25
C SER A 79 -0.89 -3.60 4.09
N PHE A 80 -0.76 -4.54 5.03
CA PHE A 80 -1.43 -5.83 4.95
C PHE A 80 -2.96 -5.65 4.90
N ILE A 81 -3.52 -4.91 5.86
CA ILE A 81 -4.97 -4.67 5.94
C ILE A 81 -5.45 -3.98 4.68
N THR A 82 -4.79 -2.92 4.25
CA THR A 82 -5.18 -2.17 3.05
C THR A 82 -5.11 -3.02 1.79
N THR A 83 -4.04 -3.81 1.61
CA THR A 83 -3.93 -4.70 0.46
C THR A 83 -5.03 -5.76 0.44
N VAL A 84 -5.37 -6.37 1.59
CA VAL A 84 -6.48 -7.32 1.70
C VAL A 84 -7.80 -6.66 1.28
N VAL A 85 -8.11 -5.49 1.82
CA VAL A 85 -9.35 -4.77 1.51
C VAL A 85 -9.43 -4.43 0.02
N VAL A 86 -8.40 -3.81 -0.54
CA VAL A 86 -8.35 -3.42 -1.96
C VAL A 86 -8.44 -4.64 -2.87
N TYR A 87 -7.77 -5.74 -2.53
CA TYR A 87 -7.85 -6.99 -3.28
C TYR A 87 -9.29 -7.49 -3.43
N PHE A 88 -10.03 -7.56 -2.31
CA PHE A 88 -11.41 -8.03 -2.33
C PHE A 88 -12.38 -7.02 -2.97
N LEU A 89 -12.12 -5.71 -2.88
CA LEU A 89 -12.89 -4.72 -3.61
C LEU A 89 -12.73 -4.90 -5.12
N LEU A 90 -11.50 -5.10 -5.60
CA LEU A 90 -11.23 -5.28 -7.04
C LEU A 90 -11.81 -6.57 -7.60
N LEU A 91 -11.79 -7.67 -6.83
CA LEU A 91 -12.49 -8.89 -7.23
C LEU A 91 -13.98 -8.67 -7.47
N ASN A 92 -14.60 -7.78 -6.68
CA ASN A 92 -16.02 -7.48 -6.76
C ASN A 92 -16.34 -6.26 -7.63
N LYS A 93 -15.38 -5.72 -8.40
CA LYS A 93 -15.59 -4.49 -9.18
C LYS A 93 -16.72 -4.55 -10.20
N HIS A 94 -16.96 -5.72 -10.77
CA HIS A 94 -18.08 -5.96 -11.69
C HIS A 94 -19.47 -5.80 -11.04
N ARG A 95 -19.55 -5.73 -9.70
CA ARG A 95 -20.76 -5.41 -8.94
C ARG A 95 -20.86 -3.92 -8.59
N MET A 96 -19.80 -3.15 -8.83
CA MET A 96 -19.77 -1.71 -8.61
C MET A 96 -20.20 -1.00 -9.90
N PHE A 97 -21.10 -0.02 -9.81
CA PHE A 97 -21.63 0.73 -10.95
C PHE A 97 -20.64 1.76 -11.54
N PHE A 98 -19.36 1.71 -11.14
CA PHE A 98 -18.34 2.65 -11.58
C PHE A 98 -17.17 1.86 -12.18
N ASP A 99 -16.93 2.06 -13.48
CA ASP A 99 -15.82 1.43 -14.21
C ASP A 99 -14.63 2.37 -14.23
N ASP A 100 -13.80 2.26 -13.20
CA ASP A 100 -12.49 2.91 -13.18
C ASP A 100 -11.50 2.07 -13.98
N ALA A 101 -11.17 2.54 -15.19
CA ALA A 101 -10.33 1.81 -16.14
C ALA A 101 -8.94 1.43 -15.58
N LEU A 102 -8.44 2.18 -14.60
CA LEU A 102 -7.12 1.96 -14.00
C LEU A 102 -7.20 1.60 -12.51
N ASP A 103 -8.41 1.36 -11.99
CA ASP A 103 -8.66 1.04 -10.58
C ASP A 103 -8.07 2.09 -9.59
N VAL A 104 -7.86 3.33 -10.06
CA VAL A 104 -7.20 4.44 -9.33
C VAL A 104 -7.97 4.82 -8.08
N ALA A 105 -9.29 4.98 -8.18
CA ALA A 105 -10.18 5.36 -7.09
C ALA A 105 -10.17 4.33 -5.95
N LEU A 106 -10.09 3.04 -6.28
CA LEU A 106 -10.01 1.97 -5.27
C LEU A 106 -8.61 1.91 -4.66
N VAL A 107 -7.57 1.97 -5.48
CA VAL A 107 -6.18 1.89 -5.01
C VAL A 107 -5.77 3.13 -4.21
N HIS A 108 -6.16 4.34 -4.63
CA HIS A 108 -5.79 5.60 -3.97
C HIS A 108 -6.83 6.03 -2.93
N GLY A 109 -8.12 5.95 -3.27
CA GLY A 109 -9.20 6.38 -2.37
C GLY A 109 -9.43 5.44 -1.19
N CYS A 110 -9.46 4.13 -1.40
CA CYS A 110 -9.53 3.16 -0.29
C CYS A 110 -8.15 2.84 0.30
N GLY A 111 -7.07 3.09 -0.45
CA GLY A 111 -5.71 2.97 0.06
C GLY A 111 -5.44 3.89 1.25
N ILE A 112 -6.02 5.10 1.22
CA ILE A 112 -5.99 6.07 2.31
C ILE A 112 -7.14 5.74 3.28
N MET A 113 -7.05 4.61 3.98
CA MET A 113 -7.83 4.45 5.21
C MET A 113 -7.22 5.37 6.27
N ASN A 114 -8.03 6.20 6.92
CA ASN A 114 -7.59 7.03 8.04
C ASN A 114 -7.24 6.10 9.23
N PHE A 115 -5.97 5.71 9.32
CA PHE A 115 -5.42 4.95 10.45
C PHE A 115 -5.15 5.85 11.68
N ASP A 116 -5.45 7.14 11.62
CA ASP A 116 -5.37 8.10 12.73
C ASP A 116 -6.23 7.70 13.96
N ILE A 117 -7.13 6.73 13.81
CA ILE A 117 -7.97 6.20 14.91
C ILE A 117 -7.28 5.04 15.65
N LEU A 118 -6.19 4.49 15.09
CA LEU A 118 -5.48 3.35 15.68
C LEU A 118 -4.28 3.76 16.54
N PHE A 119 -4.02 5.07 16.70
CA PHE A 119 -2.89 5.63 17.44
C PHE A 119 -3.27 6.88 18.24
#